data_AF-A0A660RL23-F1
#
_entry.id   AF-A0A660RL23-F1
#
_cell.length_a   1.000
_cell.length_b   1.000
_cell.length_c   1.000
_cell.angle_alpha   90.00
_cell.angle_beta   90.00
_cell.angle_gamma   90.00
#
_symmetry.space_group_name_H-M   'P 1'
#
loop_
_entity.id
_entity.type
_entity.pdbx_description
1 polymer ?
#
loop_
_entity_poly.entity_id
_entity_poly.type
_entity_poly.pdbx_seq_one_letter_code
_entity_poly.pdbx_strand_id
1 'polypeptide(L)'
;MLVHVCCAPDLIATYHHLKDLNLTLFFFNPNIHPPKEYEKRLENVEFLARKWKLPLIKGDYNVKKWYEVVKEYRELGEGSRRCYECIKYRLEETAKLGMKGFDAFTTTLAASPMKNLSWIEEIGKILERKYGIKFYFADFKKKGGQEFSIKVSRELGIYRQDYCGCIFSKRETEEKRKISRMRREEKLKRILNLYGVRREFELDPETLEIDEELLKMGKEFLRELILVLRPRRVLLPGNLWVGKRNLKIGRYKVRIVRRSKDDRF
;
A
#
# COMPACT_ATOMS: atom_id res chain seq x y z
N MET A 1 2.93 -11.92 24.47
CA MET A 1 2.20 -12.32 23.24
C MET A 1 3.13 -12.20 22.03
N LEU A 2 3.08 -13.17 21.11
CA LEU A 2 3.83 -13.15 19.84
C LEU A 2 3.00 -12.46 18.74
N VAL A 3 3.60 -11.54 17.99
CA VAL A 3 2.93 -10.82 16.90
C VAL A 3 3.59 -11.15 15.57
N HIS A 4 2.91 -11.88 14.69
CA HIS A 4 3.36 -12.03 13.30
C HIS A 4 3.31 -10.67 12.59
N VAL A 5 4.42 -10.28 11.96
CA VAL A 5 4.58 -9.02 11.24
C VAL A 5 4.83 -9.25 9.76
N CYS A 6 4.00 -8.63 8.91
CA CYS A 6 4.16 -8.64 7.45
C CYS A 6 4.91 -7.41 6.89
N CYS A 7 4.74 -6.25 7.50
CA CYS A 7 5.32 -4.97 7.09
C CYS A 7 5.15 -3.92 8.20
N ALA A 8 5.91 -2.83 8.12
CA ALA A 8 5.85 -1.74 9.08
C ALA A 8 4.49 -1.00 9.13
N PRO A 9 3.83 -0.65 8.01
CA PRO A 9 2.52 0.01 8.06
C PRO A 9 1.44 -0.76 8.82
N ASP A 10 1.37 -2.08 8.61
CA ASP A 10 0.40 -2.94 9.28
C ASP A 10 0.77 -3.11 10.76
N LEU A 11 2.07 -3.18 11.08
CA LEU A 11 2.55 -3.19 12.47
C LEU A 11 2.17 -1.90 13.23
N ILE A 12 2.24 -0.72 12.61
CA ILE A 12 1.84 0.54 13.24
C ILE A 12 0.36 0.53 13.65
N ALA A 13 -0.51 0.05 12.75
CA ALA A 13 -1.93 -0.09 13.05
C ALA A 13 -2.14 -1.09 14.20
N THR A 14 -1.51 -2.26 14.17
CA THR A 14 -1.61 -3.25 15.25
C THR A 14 -1.06 -2.72 16.58
N TYR A 15 0.07 -2.02 16.58
CA TYR A 15 0.68 -1.44 17.78
C TYR A 15 -0.24 -0.40 18.45
N HIS A 16 -1.03 0.35 17.68
CA HIS A 16 -2.02 1.28 18.23
C HIS A 16 -2.96 0.62 19.24
N HIS A 17 -3.31 -0.65 19.01
CA HIS A 17 -4.25 -1.40 19.85
C HIS A 17 -3.57 -2.22 20.95
N LEU A 18 -2.31 -2.61 20.74
CA LEU A 18 -1.63 -3.62 21.58
C LEU A 18 -0.43 -3.07 22.36
N LYS A 19 -0.14 -1.77 22.26
CA LYS A 19 1.03 -1.11 22.87
C LYS A 19 1.16 -1.31 24.39
N ASP A 20 0.05 -1.57 25.08
CA ASP A 20 0.02 -1.74 26.55
C ASP A 20 0.24 -3.21 26.97
N LEU A 21 0.48 -4.11 26.01
CA LEU A 21 0.79 -5.51 26.25
C LEU A 21 2.29 -5.79 26.09
N ASN A 22 2.77 -6.89 26.68
CA ASN A 22 4.12 -7.39 26.43
C ASN A 22 4.18 -8.12 25.08
N LEU A 23 4.78 -7.48 24.07
CA LEU A 23 4.82 -7.95 22.69
C LEU A 23 6.24 -8.39 22.30
N THR A 24 6.33 -9.53 21.63
CA THR A 24 7.48 -9.91 20.80
C THR A 24 7.06 -9.97 19.35
N LEU A 25 7.81 -9.30 18.48
CA LEU A 25 7.55 -9.26 17.06
C LEU A 25 8.20 -10.47 16.37
N PHE A 26 7.48 -11.06 15.42
CA PHE A 26 8.01 -12.09 14.53
C PHE A 26 7.85 -11.65 13.08
N PHE A 27 8.92 -11.15 12.47
CA PHE A 27 8.89 -10.81 11.06
C PHE A 27 9.01 -12.07 10.21
N PHE A 28 7.89 -12.50 9.65
CA PHE A 28 7.83 -13.67 8.79
C PHE A 28 6.97 -13.41 7.56
N ASN A 29 7.64 -13.16 6.45
CA ASN A 29 6.99 -12.86 5.19
C ASN A 29 7.82 -13.42 4.03
N PRO A 30 7.94 -14.76 3.94
CA PRO A 30 8.85 -15.43 3.01
C PRO A 30 8.43 -15.25 1.54
N ASN A 31 7.22 -14.76 1.30
CA ASN A 31 6.71 -14.50 -0.03
C ASN A 31 7.15 -13.16 -0.61
N ILE A 32 7.81 -12.28 0.14
CA ILE A 32 8.20 -10.97 -0.40
C ILE A 32 9.16 -11.18 -1.57
N HIS A 33 8.88 -10.50 -2.68
CA HIS A 33 9.67 -10.56 -3.89
C HIS A 33 9.58 -9.21 -4.61
N PRO A 34 10.69 -8.66 -5.09
CA PRO A 34 12.05 -9.22 -5.11
C PRO A 34 12.75 -9.14 -3.73
N PRO A 35 13.95 -9.75 -3.56
CA PRO A 35 14.72 -9.68 -2.31
C PRO A 35 14.93 -8.26 -1.76
N LYS A 36 15.16 -7.27 -2.65
CA LYS A 36 15.27 -5.86 -2.25
C LYS A 36 14.01 -5.32 -1.54
N GLU A 37 12.82 -5.81 -1.90
CA GLU A 37 11.59 -5.46 -1.19
C GLU A 37 11.55 -6.10 0.20
N TYR A 38 12.08 -7.31 0.36
CA TYR A 38 12.14 -8.00 1.65
C TYR A 38 13.03 -7.22 2.61
N GLU A 39 14.24 -6.87 2.18
CA GLU A 39 15.21 -6.06 2.93
C GLU A 39 14.57 -4.75 3.38
N LYS A 40 13.99 -3.99 2.44
CA LYS A 40 13.34 -2.71 2.72
C LYS A 40 12.20 -2.83 3.74
N ARG A 41 11.37 -3.87 3.63
CA ARG A 41 10.28 -4.10 4.60
C ARG A 41 10.81 -4.50 5.98
N LEU A 42 11.85 -5.34 6.03
CA LEU A 42 12.51 -5.74 7.27
C LEU A 42 13.14 -4.54 7.97
N GLU A 43 13.91 -3.71 7.26
CA GLU A 43 14.56 -2.51 7.80
C GLU A 43 13.56 -1.56 8.48
N ASN A 44 12.40 -1.35 7.85
CA ASN A 44 11.35 -0.51 8.42
C ASN A 44 10.71 -1.14 9.68
N VAL A 45 10.57 -2.47 9.72
CA VAL A 45 10.08 -3.18 10.91
C VAL A 45 11.12 -3.13 12.04
N GLU A 46 12.40 -3.32 11.73
CA GLU A 46 13.50 -3.18 12.70
C GLU A 46 13.59 -1.77 13.28
N PHE A 47 13.42 -0.75 12.44
CA PHE A 47 13.37 0.63 12.89
C PHE A 47 12.26 0.84 13.93
N LEU A 48 11.05 0.34 13.66
CA LEU A 48 9.93 0.42 14.60
C LEU A 48 10.17 -0.41 15.87
N ALA A 49 10.72 -1.63 15.73
CA ALA A 49 11.06 -2.49 16.86
C ALA A 49 12.03 -1.79 17.82
N ARG A 50 13.09 -1.16 17.30
CA ARG A 50 14.03 -0.36 18.08
C ARG A 50 13.34 0.85 18.72
N LYS A 51 12.54 1.59 17.94
CA LYS A 51 11.86 2.81 18.41
C LYS A 51 10.89 2.54 19.57
N TRP A 52 10.19 1.40 19.53
CA TRP A 52 9.23 1.00 20.57
C TRP A 52 9.79 0.02 21.59
N LYS A 53 11.10 -0.27 21.53
CA LYS A 53 11.79 -1.19 22.44
C LYS A 53 11.13 -2.59 22.50
N LEU A 54 10.70 -3.08 21.33
CA LEU A 54 10.08 -4.41 21.20
C LEU A 54 11.11 -5.44 20.71
N PRO A 55 11.21 -6.62 21.34
CA PRO A 55 11.99 -7.73 20.81
C PRO A 55 11.52 -8.12 19.40
N LEU A 56 12.46 -8.41 18.52
CA LEU A 56 12.19 -8.82 17.13
C LEU A 56 12.89 -10.13 16.80
N ILE A 57 12.10 -11.13 16.46
CA ILE A 57 12.54 -12.41 15.89
C ILE A 57 12.37 -12.32 14.37
N LYS A 58 13.43 -12.68 13.63
CA LYS A 58 13.41 -12.77 12.17
C LYS A 58 13.18 -14.22 11.77
N GLY A 59 12.15 -14.49 11.00
CA GLY A 59 11.93 -15.83 10.44
C GLY A 59 12.61 -16.02 9.08
N ASP A 60 12.73 -17.28 8.67
CA ASP A 60 13.45 -17.65 7.45
C ASP A 60 12.85 -17.01 6.19
N TYR A 61 13.72 -16.43 5.37
CA TYR A 61 13.37 -15.93 4.04
C TYR A 61 13.55 -17.02 2.97
N ASN A 62 12.66 -18.02 2.99
CA ASN A 62 12.70 -19.12 2.03
C ASN A 62 11.57 -19.00 0.99
N VAL A 63 11.85 -18.24 -0.08
CA VAL A 63 10.91 -18.03 -1.20
C VAL A 63 10.56 -19.35 -1.91
N LYS A 64 11.52 -20.29 -2.03
CA LYS A 64 11.30 -21.59 -2.68
C LYS A 64 10.26 -22.41 -1.91
N LYS A 65 10.42 -22.53 -0.60
CA LYS A 65 9.46 -23.22 0.28
C LYS A 65 8.08 -22.57 0.20
N TRP A 66 8.02 -21.23 0.21
CA TRP A 66 6.75 -20.53 0.02
C TRP A 66 6.12 -20.80 -1.36
N TYR A 67 6.92 -20.86 -2.43
CA TYR A 67 6.41 -21.14 -3.76
C TYR A 67 5.75 -22.52 -3.84
N GLU A 68 6.34 -23.55 -3.23
CA GLU A 68 5.73 -24.88 -3.15
C GLU A 68 4.37 -24.85 -2.42
N VAL A 69 4.22 -24.05 -1.36
CA VAL A 69 2.93 -23.88 -0.64
C VAL A 69 1.82 -23.37 -1.56
N VAL A 70 2.14 -22.52 -2.53
CA VAL A 70 1.13 -21.85 -3.37
C VAL A 70 1.11 -22.36 -4.82
N LYS A 71 1.92 -23.38 -5.13
CA LYS A 71 2.21 -23.84 -6.50
C LYS A 71 0.96 -24.22 -7.28
N GLU A 72 0.06 -24.97 -6.67
CA GLU A 72 -1.20 -25.43 -7.29
C GLU A 72 -2.19 -24.28 -7.54
N TYR A 73 -2.01 -23.15 -6.84
CA TYR A 73 -2.92 -22.01 -6.86
C TYR A 73 -2.32 -20.79 -7.57
N ARG A 74 -1.15 -20.94 -8.21
CA ARG A 74 -0.36 -19.80 -8.73
C ARG A 74 -1.11 -18.95 -9.75
N GLU A 75 -1.94 -19.59 -10.58
CA GLU A 75 -2.75 -18.94 -11.63
C GLU A 75 -3.98 -18.22 -11.07
N LEU A 76 -4.35 -18.46 -9.81
CA LEU A 76 -5.48 -17.79 -9.18
C LEU A 76 -5.09 -16.39 -8.72
N GLY A 77 -5.88 -15.37 -9.05
CA GLY A 77 -5.58 -13.97 -8.73
C GLY A 77 -5.50 -13.61 -7.24
N GLU A 78 -5.13 -12.37 -6.92
CA GLU A 78 -5.14 -11.87 -5.54
C GLU A 78 -6.54 -11.95 -4.90
N GLY A 79 -6.59 -12.37 -3.63
CA GLY A 79 -7.84 -12.62 -2.91
C GLY A 79 -8.45 -14.01 -3.15
N SER A 80 -7.73 -14.91 -3.82
CA SER A 80 -8.15 -16.30 -4.06
C SER A 80 -7.58 -17.29 -3.03
N ARG A 81 -7.77 -18.59 -3.29
CA ARG A 81 -7.17 -19.69 -2.52
C ARG A 81 -5.65 -19.57 -2.37
N ARG A 82 -4.96 -18.98 -3.37
CA ARG A 82 -3.52 -18.67 -3.29
C ARG A 82 -3.18 -17.80 -2.07
N CYS A 83 -4.00 -16.77 -1.82
CA CYS A 83 -3.82 -15.90 -0.68
C CYS A 83 -4.19 -16.59 0.64
N TYR A 84 -5.22 -17.44 0.62
CA TYR A 84 -5.60 -18.26 1.78
C TYR A 84 -4.43 -19.15 2.25
N GLU A 85 -3.83 -19.94 1.36
CA GLU A 85 -2.71 -20.82 1.73
C GLU A 85 -1.47 -20.04 2.17
N CYS A 86 -1.21 -18.88 1.55
CA CYS A 86 -0.13 -17.99 1.98
C CYS A 86 -0.35 -17.46 3.41
N ILE A 87 -1.57 -17.04 3.76
CA ILE A 87 -1.92 -16.60 5.12
C ILE A 87 -1.78 -17.76 6.09
N LYS A 88 -2.30 -18.94 5.73
CA LYS A 88 -2.22 -20.16 6.54
C LYS A 88 -0.79 -20.54 6.88
N TYR A 89 0.09 -20.62 5.88
CA TYR A 89 1.50 -20.94 6.08
C TYR A 89 2.18 -19.96 7.05
N ARG A 90 1.92 -18.66 6.92
CA ARG A 90 2.53 -17.64 7.78
C ARG A 90 2.04 -17.72 9.22
N LEU A 91 0.75 -17.93 9.42
CA LEU A 91 0.17 -18.09 10.75
C LEU A 91 0.59 -19.42 11.39
N GLU A 92 0.73 -20.48 10.61
CA GLU A 92 1.15 -21.79 11.12
C GLU A 92 2.59 -21.77 11.64
N GLU A 93 3.53 -21.15 10.92
CA GLU A 93 4.90 -20.96 11.43
C GLU A 93 4.94 -20.05 12.66
N THR A 94 4.04 -19.07 12.74
CA THR A 94 3.91 -18.20 13.92
C THR A 94 3.38 -18.97 15.13
N ALA A 95 2.36 -19.82 14.95
CA ALA A 95 1.80 -20.64 16.01
C ALA A 95 2.86 -21.63 16.56
N LYS A 96 3.61 -22.30 15.67
CA LYS A 96 4.72 -23.19 16.04
C LYS A 96 5.81 -22.48 16.86
N LEU A 97 6.16 -21.24 16.50
CA LEU A 97 7.09 -20.44 17.29
C LEU A 97 6.48 -20.02 18.62
N GLY A 98 5.21 -19.64 18.62
CA GLY A 98 4.46 -19.21 19.79
C GLY A 98 4.43 -20.26 20.90
N MET A 99 4.28 -21.54 20.55
CA MET A 99 4.28 -22.65 21.52
C MET A 99 5.55 -22.72 22.39
N LYS A 100 6.65 -22.09 21.98
CA LYS A 100 7.94 -22.15 22.67
C LYS A 100 8.06 -21.16 23.84
N GLY A 101 6.95 -20.61 24.34
CA GLY A 101 6.95 -19.73 25.53
C GLY A 101 6.05 -18.50 25.45
N PHE A 102 5.07 -18.45 24.56
CA PHE A 102 4.10 -17.35 24.48
C PHE A 102 2.69 -17.82 24.85
N ASP A 103 1.97 -17.00 25.63
CA ASP A 103 0.58 -17.30 26.03
C ASP A 103 -0.41 -17.24 24.86
N ALA A 104 -0.09 -16.41 23.86
CA ALA A 104 -0.94 -16.15 22.71
C ALA A 104 -0.10 -15.67 21.51
N PHE A 105 -0.67 -15.80 20.32
CA PHE A 105 -0.16 -15.19 19.09
C PHE A 105 -1.24 -14.40 18.35
N THR A 106 -0.82 -13.42 17.54
CA THR A 106 -1.69 -12.63 16.65
C THR A 106 -0.96 -12.26 15.37
N THR A 107 -1.59 -11.49 14.48
CA THR A 107 -1.04 -11.12 13.18
C THR A 107 -1.38 -9.70 12.76
N THR A 108 -0.38 -8.99 12.22
CA THR A 108 -0.59 -7.69 11.58
C THR A 108 -1.40 -7.79 10.29
N LEU A 109 -1.62 -8.99 9.72
CA LEU A 109 -2.44 -9.16 8.52
C LEU A 109 -3.88 -8.64 8.72
N ALA A 110 -4.38 -8.61 9.95
CA ALA A 110 -5.70 -8.07 10.26
C ALA A 110 -5.76 -6.52 10.20
N ALA A 111 -4.61 -5.84 10.08
CA ALA A 111 -4.55 -4.41 9.79
C ALA A 111 -4.59 -4.09 8.28
N SER A 112 -4.41 -5.09 7.41
CA SER A 112 -4.29 -4.87 5.98
C SER A 112 -5.67 -4.70 5.33
N PRO A 113 -5.92 -3.61 4.57
CA PRO A 113 -7.19 -3.41 3.85
C PRO A 113 -7.49 -4.49 2.81
N MET A 114 -6.46 -5.17 2.31
CA MET A 114 -6.55 -6.15 1.23
C MET A 114 -6.75 -7.59 1.73
N LYS A 115 -6.68 -7.84 3.05
CA LYS A 115 -6.74 -9.19 3.59
C LYS A 115 -8.15 -9.53 4.06
N ASN A 116 -8.54 -10.77 3.78
CA ASN A 116 -9.80 -11.30 4.23
C ASN A 116 -9.71 -11.63 5.72
N LEU A 117 -10.45 -10.88 6.53
CA LEU A 117 -10.48 -11.03 7.98
C LEU A 117 -11.11 -12.35 8.43
N SER A 118 -12.13 -12.84 7.73
CA SER A 118 -12.77 -14.10 8.11
C SER A 118 -11.82 -15.28 7.94
N TRP A 119 -11.01 -15.28 6.88
CA TRP A 119 -9.96 -16.29 6.68
C TRP A 119 -8.89 -16.22 7.77
N ILE A 120 -8.47 -15.02 8.17
CA ILE A 120 -7.48 -14.85 9.24
C ILE A 120 -8.02 -15.42 10.56
N GLU A 121 -9.27 -15.10 10.89
CA GLU A 121 -9.94 -15.60 12.09
C GLU A 121 -10.09 -17.12 12.08
N GLU A 122 -10.61 -17.67 10.97
CA GLU A 122 -10.79 -19.10 10.76
C GLU A 122 -9.48 -19.87 10.89
N ILE A 123 -8.46 -19.47 10.12
CA ILE A 123 -7.12 -20.09 10.15
C ILE A 123 -6.55 -20.01 11.55
N GLY A 124 -6.62 -18.85 12.21
CA GLY A 124 -6.09 -18.68 13.55
C GLY A 124 -6.78 -19.58 14.58
N LYS A 125 -8.11 -19.73 14.52
CA LYS A 125 -8.87 -20.67 15.38
C LYS A 125 -8.51 -22.14 15.13
N ILE A 126 -8.27 -22.52 13.86
CA ILE A 126 -7.79 -23.87 13.52
C ILE A 126 -6.42 -24.11 14.14
N LEU A 127 -5.51 -23.15 14.02
CA LEU A 127 -4.14 -23.24 14.54
C LEU A 127 -4.10 -23.21 16.07
N GLU A 128 -4.98 -22.45 16.71
CA GLU A 128 -5.15 -22.45 18.17
C GLU A 128 -5.44 -23.86 18.68
N ARG A 129 -6.44 -24.54 18.08
CA ARG A 129 -6.77 -25.94 18.43
C ARG A 129 -5.63 -26.91 18.13
N LYS A 130 -4.99 -26.75 16.96
CA LYS A 130 -3.93 -27.65 16.49
C LYS A 130 -2.66 -27.58 17.34
N TYR A 131 -2.30 -26.38 17.81
CA TYR A 131 -1.02 -26.10 18.47
C TYR A 131 -1.15 -25.77 19.96
N GLY A 132 -2.38 -25.66 20.49
CA GLY A 132 -2.61 -25.40 21.91
C GLY A 132 -2.18 -24.00 22.37
N ILE A 133 -2.06 -23.03 21.45
CA ILE A 133 -1.72 -21.64 21.76
C ILE A 133 -2.86 -20.70 21.37
N LYS A 134 -3.26 -19.80 22.28
CA LYS A 134 -4.37 -18.87 22.04
C LYS A 134 -4.11 -17.96 20.82
N PHE A 135 -5.07 -17.86 19.93
CA PHE A 135 -5.06 -16.91 18.82
C PHE A 135 -5.85 -15.66 19.19
N TYR A 136 -5.15 -14.53 19.35
CA TYR A 136 -5.80 -13.24 19.55
C TYR A 136 -6.19 -12.63 18.20
N PHE A 137 -7.49 -12.53 17.94
CA PHE A 137 -8.03 -11.91 16.74
C PHE A 137 -8.66 -10.54 17.05
N ALA A 138 -8.32 -9.54 16.25
CA ALA A 138 -8.98 -8.23 16.25
C ALA A 138 -8.86 -7.57 14.89
N ASP A 139 -9.86 -6.75 14.53
CA ASP A 139 -9.81 -5.90 13.33
C ASP A 139 -9.04 -4.60 13.65
N PHE A 140 -7.73 -4.62 13.38
CA PHE A 140 -6.82 -3.50 13.62
C PHE A 140 -7.00 -2.32 12.65
N LYS A 141 -7.95 -2.39 11.70
CA LYS A 141 -8.30 -1.24 10.85
C LYS A 141 -9.26 -0.29 11.56
N LYS A 142 -10.07 -0.81 12.48
CA LYS A 142 -11.13 -0.06 13.17
C LYS A 142 -10.55 0.82 14.28
N LYS A 143 -11.43 1.66 14.86
CA LYS A 143 -11.12 2.53 16.01
C LYS A 143 -9.86 3.40 15.80
N GLY A 144 -9.65 3.91 14.58
CA GLY A 144 -8.55 4.82 14.26
C GLY A 144 -7.24 4.16 13.86
N GLY A 145 -7.15 2.81 13.83
CA GLY A 145 -5.90 2.11 13.51
C GLY A 145 -5.34 2.43 12.12
N GLN A 146 -6.22 2.57 11.12
CA GLN A 146 -5.80 2.93 9.75
C GLN A 146 -5.31 4.38 9.64
N GLU A 147 -6.04 5.33 10.23
CA GLU A 147 -5.66 6.74 10.27
C GLU A 147 -4.35 6.94 11.02
N PHE A 148 -4.18 6.24 12.14
CA PHE A 148 -2.95 6.24 12.92
C PHE A 148 -1.77 5.70 12.12
N SER A 149 -1.94 4.56 11.42
CA SER A 149 -0.91 4.01 10.52
C SER A 149 -0.48 5.01 9.45
N ILE A 150 -1.43 5.68 8.80
CA ILE A 150 -1.13 6.68 7.77
C ILE A 150 -0.37 7.87 8.34
N LYS A 151 -0.83 8.41 9.48
CA LYS A 151 -0.22 9.56 10.15
C LYS A 151 1.22 9.24 10.55
N VAL A 152 1.43 8.19 11.33
CA VAL A 152 2.75 7.80 11.85
C VAL A 152 3.68 7.37 10.73
N SER A 153 3.17 6.70 9.67
CA SER A 153 4.02 6.35 8.52
C SER A 153 4.59 7.60 7.85
N ARG A 154 3.80 8.68 7.74
CA ARG A 154 4.27 9.94 7.15
C ARG A 154 5.27 10.65 8.06
N GLU A 155 4.96 10.73 9.36
CA GLU A 155 5.82 11.38 10.35
C GLU A 155 7.18 10.71 10.47
N LEU A 156 7.23 9.38 10.37
CA LEU A 156 8.45 8.60 10.53
C LEU A 156 9.11 8.20 9.19
N GLY A 157 8.58 8.65 8.05
CA GLY A 157 9.11 8.28 6.73
C GLY A 157 9.05 6.79 6.41
N ILE A 158 8.09 6.06 6.99
CA ILE A 158 7.95 4.61 6.82
C ILE A 158 7.55 4.28 5.40
N TYR A 159 8.28 3.33 4.81
CA TYR A 159 7.99 2.81 3.50
C TYR A 159 6.60 2.16 3.45
N ARG A 160 5.81 2.57 2.46
CA ARG A 160 4.49 1.98 2.15
C ARG A 160 4.54 1.32 0.78
N GLN A 161 4.42 0.01 0.79
CA GLN A 161 4.34 -0.83 -0.40
C GLN A 161 3.06 -0.59 -1.18
N ASP A 162 3.12 -0.88 -2.48
CA ASP A 162 2.04 -0.72 -3.46
C ASP A 162 1.48 -2.05 -3.98
N TYR A 163 1.95 -3.18 -3.44
CA TYR A 163 1.44 -4.54 -3.68
C TYR A 163 1.67 -5.41 -2.43
N CYS A 164 1.01 -6.58 -2.37
CA CYS A 164 1.04 -7.47 -1.20
C CYS A 164 2.46 -7.93 -0.83
N GLY A 165 3.35 -8.07 -1.80
CA GLY A 165 4.73 -8.52 -1.64
C GLY A 165 5.07 -9.76 -2.46
N CYS A 166 4.11 -10.61 -2.83
CA CYS A 166 4.44 -11.79 -3.65
C CYS A 166 4.63 -11.46 -5.13
N ILE A 167 5.42 -12.28 -5.83
CA ILE A 167 5.69 -12.15 -7.28
C ILE A 167 4.39 -12.06 -8.08
N PHE A 168 3.36 -12.79 -7.69
CA PHE A 168 2.09 -12.77 -8.40
C PHE A 168 1.32 -11.46 -8.22
N SER A 169 1.19 -10.97 -6.98
CA SER A 169 0.57 -9.66 -6.71
C SER A 169 1.37 -8.52 -7.36
N LYS A 170 2.69 -8.65 -7.47
CA LYS A 170 3.54 -7.72 -8.24
C LYS A 170 3.14 -7.69 -9.71
N ARG A 171 3.12 -8.86 -10.37
CA ARG A 171 2.72 -8.98 -11.79
C ARG A 171 1.31 -8.46 -12.06
N GLU A 172 0.36 -8.82 -11.19
CA GLU A 172 -1.02 -8.32 -11.30
C GLU A 172 -1.11 -6.80 -11.14
N THR A 173 -0.30 -6.21 -10.25
CA THR A 173 -0.23 -4.76 -10.05
C THR A 173 0.40 -4.07 -11.26
N GLU A 174 1.46 -4.64 -11.83
CA GLU A 174 2.11 -4.15 -13.06
C GLU A 174 1.15 -4.19 -14.25
N GLU A 175 0.42 -5.29 -14.43
CA GLU A 175 -0.55 -5.44 -15.52
C GLU A 175 -1.71 -4.46 -15.38
N LYS A 176 -2.27 -4.32 -14.16
CA LYS A 176 -3.31 -3.31 -13.88
C LYS A 176 -2.82 -1.89 -14.19
N ARG A 177 -1.56 -1.57 -13.91
CA ARG A 177 -0.95 -0.27 -14.24
C ARG A 177 -0.83 -0.09 -15.75
N LYS A 178 -0.36 -1.11 -16.47
CA LYS A 178 -0.24 -1.08 -17.93
C LYS A 178 -1.60 -0.84 -18.59
N ILE A 179 -2.62 -1.62 -18.23
CA ILE A 179 -4.00 -1.46 -18.74
C ILE A 179 -4.55 -0.08 -18.39
N SER A 180 -4.37 0.38 -17.15
CA SER A 180 -4.82 1.72 -16.74
C SER A 180 -4.12 2.83 -17.51
N ARG A 181 -2.85 2.65 -17.86
CA ARG A 181 -2.08 3.61 -18.66
C ARG A 181 -2.61 3.65 -20.10
N MET A 182 -2.76 2.49 -20.75
CA MET A 182 -3.32 2.39 -22.10
C MET A 182 -4.69 3.05 -22.21
N ARG A 183 -5.60 2.77 -21.27
CA ARG A 183 -6.93 3.41 -21.22
C ARG A 183 -6.86 4.94 -21.06
N ARG A 184 -5.88 5.44 -20.30
CA ARG A 184 -5.65 6.88 -20.15
C ARG A 184 -5.10 7.50 -21.42
N GLU A 185 -4.20 6.82 -22.13
CA GLU A 185 -3.66 7.26 -23.42
C GLU A 185 -4.76 7.31 -24.50
N GLU A 186 -5.61 6.28 -24.58
CA GLU A 186 -6.78 6.29 -25.46
C GLU A 186 -7.76 7.42 -25.12
N LYS A 187 -8.05 7.60 -23.82
CA LYS A 187 -8.92 8.69 -23.37
C LYS A 187 -8.31 10.06 -23.67
N LEU A 188 -7.00 10.22 -23.51
CA LEU A 188 -6.27 11.45 -23.85
C LEU A 188 -6.44 11.76 -25.34
N LYS A 189 -6.16 10.81 -26.22
CA LYS A 189 -6.33 10.98 -27.68
C LYS A 189 -7.75 11.41 -28.04
N ARG A 190 -8.77 10.77 -27.43
CA ARG A 190 -10.17 11.14 -27.64
C ARG A 190 -10.48 12.57 -27.20
N ILE A 191 -10.00 13.00 -26.03
CA ILE A 191 -10.22 14.36 -25.52
C ILE A 191 -9.53 15.38 -26.43
N LEU A 192 -8.27 15.16 -26.79
CA LEU A 192 -7.52 16.08 -27.65
C LEU A 192 -8.19 16.24 -29.02
N ASN A 193 -8.64 15.13 -29.62
CA ASN A 193 -9.38 15.16 -30.88
C ASN A 193 -10.72 15.91 -30.77
N LEU A 194 -11.48 15.67 -29.69
CA LEU A 194 -12.78 16.32 -29.47
C LEU A 194 -12.66 17.84 -29.38
N TYR A 195 -11.58 18.35 -28.77
CA TYR A 195 -11.33 19.78 -28.60
C TYR A 195 -10.38 20.37 -29.65
N GLY A 196 -10.00 19.61 -30.68
CA GLY A 196 -9.11 20.08 -31.74
C GLY A 196 -7.69 20.43 -31.31
N VAL A 197 -7.23 19.91 -30.17
CA VAL A 197 -5.90 20.20 -29.61
C VAL A 197 -4.84 19.34 -30.28
N ARG A 198 -3.86 19.98 -30.94
CA ARG A 198 -2.75 19.28 -31.65
C ARG A 198 -1.51 19.04 -30.79
N ARG A 199 -1.49 19.60 -29.58
CA ARG A 199 -0.37 19.48 -28.64
C ARG A 199 -0.28 18.07 -28.05
N GLU A 200 0.94 17.56 -27.93
CA GLU A 200 1.21 16.30 -27.24
C GLU A 200 1.32 16.50 -25.72
N PHE A 201 0.87 15.50 -24.97
CA PHE A 201 0.95 15.48 -23.52
C PHE A 201 1.43 14.13 -23.01
N GLU A 202 2.33 14.17 -22.04
CA GLU A 202 2.76 12.98 -21.32
C GLU A 202 1.83 12.69 -20.14
N LEU A 203 1.62 11.40 -19.85
CA LEU A 203 0.96 10.99 -18.62
C LEU A 203 1.89 11.12 -17.42
N ASP A 204 1.29 11.51 -16.30
CA ASP A 204 1.91 11.67 -14.97
C ASP A 204 3.08 12.69 -14.94
N PRO A 205 2.98 13.87 -15.59
CA PRO A 205 4.11 14.80 -15.64
C PRO A 205 4.34 15.44 -14.26
N GLU A 206 5.58 15.87 -13.98
CA GLU A 206 5.90 16.55 -12.71
C GLU A 206 5.12 17.86 -12.60
N THR A 207 5.02 18.62 -13.69
CA THR A 207 4.21 19.84 -13.76
C THR A 207 3.45 19.90 -15.09
N LEU A 208 2.15 20.19 -15.03
CA LEU A 208 1.35 20.59 -16.19
C LEU A 208 1.20 22.10 -16.20
N GLU A 209 1.70 22.75 -17.23
CA GLU A 209 1.46 24.17 -17.46
C GLU A 209 0.12 24.37 -18.17
N ILE A 210 -0.74 25.21 -17.59
CA ILE A 210 -2.00 25.64 -18.21
C ILE A 210 -1.78 27.05 -18.74
N ASP A 211 -1.45 27.15 -20.02
CA ASP A 211 -1.32 28.42 -20.73
C ASP A 211 -2.69 29.01 -21.13
N GLU A 212 -2.67 30.19 -21.75
CA GLU A 212 -3.89 30.86 -22.21
C GLU A 212 -4.67 30.06 -23.26
N GLU A 213 -4.00 29.24 -24.08
CA GLU A 213 -4.65 28.40 -25.08
C GLU A 213 -5.49 27.31 -24.40
N LEU A 214 -4.91 26.61 -23.42
CA LEU A 214 -5.62 25.60 -22.64
C LEU A 214 -6.73 26.20 -21.78
N LEU A 215 -6.57 27.44 -21.29
CA LEU A 215 -7.65 28.15 -20.58
C LEU A 215 -8.87 28.43 -21.45
N LYS A 216 -8.66 28.80 -22.73
CA LYS A 216 -9.73 29.08 -23.68
C LYS A 216 -10.58 27.84 -24.00
N MET A 217 -10.02 26.64 -23.84
CA MET A 217 -10.75 25.37 -24.01
C MET A 217 -11.81 25.10 -22.94
N GLY A 218 -11.81 25.88 -21.85
CA GLY A 218 -12.85 25.85 -20.84
C GLY A 218 -12.62 24.85 -19.70
N LYS A 219 -13.44 24.99 -18.65
CA LYS A 219 -13.26 24.27 -17.38
C LYS A 219 -13.44 22.75 -17.50
N GLU A 220 -14.33 22.31 -18.38
CA GLU A 220 -14.61 20.89 -18.57
C GLU A 220 -13.42 20.17 -19.21
N PHE A 221 -12.89 20.70 -20.33
CA PHE A 221 -11.66 20.21 -20.94
C PHE A 221 -10.51 20.12 -19.94
N LEU A 222 -10.21 21.22 -19.22
CA LEU A 222 -9.13 21.24 -18.24
C LEU A 222 -9.32 20.20 -17.14
N ARG A 223 -10.56 20.01 -16.70
CA ARG A 223 -10.90 18.98 -15.71
C ARG A 223 -10.60 17.59 -16.25
N GLU A 224 -11.01 17.28 -17.47
CA GLU A 224 -10.76 15.99 -18.09
C GLU A 224 -9.28 15.76 -18.35
N LEU A 225 -8.58 16.74 -18.91
CA LEU A 225 -7.15 16.73 -19.17
C LEU A 225 -6.37 16.46 -17.88
N ILE A 226 -6.61 17.20 -16.81
CA ILE A 226 -5.91 17.01 -15.52
C ILE A 226 -6.20 15.62 -14.94
N LEU A 227 -7.44 15.11 -15.04
CA LEU A 227 -7.78 13.77 -14.55
C LEU A 227 -7.10 12.65 -15.34
N VAL A 228 -6.92 12.85 -16.64
CA VAL A 228 -6.26 11.89 -17.53
C VAL A 228 -4.75 11.98 -17.39
N LEU A 229 -4.16 13.17 -17.36
CA LEU A 229 -2.71 13.36 -17.23
C LEU A 229 -2.22 13.10 -15.80
N ARG A 230 -3.02 13.37 -14.77
CA ARG A 230 -2.65 13.27 -13.34
C ARG A 230 -1.28 13.89 -12.98
N PRO A 231 -1.04 15.17 -13.33
CA PRO A 231 0.22 15.85 -13.05
C PRO A 231 0.47 16.02 -11.55
N ARG A 232 1.72 15.95 -11.07
CA ARG A 232 1.99 16.19 -9.64
C ARG A 232 1.69 17.63 -9.22
N ARG A 233 1.88 18.58 -10.14
CA ARG A 233 1.62 20.01 -9.97
C ARG A 233 0.93 20.57 -11.20
N VAL A 234 0.10 21.58 -11.00
CA VAL A 234 -0.46 22.38 -12.08
C VAL A 234 0.04 23.80 -11.93
N LEU A 235 0.69 24.32 -12.97
CA LEU A 235 1.11 25.71 -13.07
C LEU A 235 -0.01 26.51 -13.72
N LEU A 236 -0.57 27.47 -12.98
CA LEU A 236 -1.63 28.37 -13.46
C LEU A 236 -1.09 29.79 -13.70
N PRO A 237 -1.68 30.55 -14.62
CA PRO A 237 -1.46 31.98 -14.74
C PRO A 237 -1.86 32.68 -13.44
N GLY A 238 -1.08 33.68 -13.03
CA GLY A 238 -1.05 34.19 -11.64
C GLY A 238 -2.36 34.76 -11.10
N ASN A 239 -3.30 35.14 -11.96
CA ASN A 239 -4.60 35.71 -11.62
C ASN A 239 -5.71 34.66 -11.38
N LEU A 240 -5.47 33.38 -11.66
CA LEU A 240 -6.50 32.34 -11.52
C LEU A 240 -6.46 31.63 -10.16
N TRP A 241 -7.66 31.49 -9.57
CA TRP A 241 -7.93 30.72 -8.35
C TRP A 241 -7.07 31.13 -7.16
N VAL A 242 -6.90 32.45 -6.99
CA VAL A 242 -6.17 33.08 -5.90
C VAL A 242 -6.64 32.53 -4.54
N GLY A 243 -5.70 32.26 -3.64
CA GLY A 243 -5.97 31.69 -2.31
C GLY A 243 -6.07 30.15 -2.24
N LYS A 244 -6.31 29.44 -3.36
CA LYS A 244 -6.33 27.96 -3.34
C LYS A 244 -4.90 27.39 -3.46
N ARG A 245 -4.54 26.46 -2.58
CA ARG A 245 -3.27 25.70 -2.64
C ARG A 245 -3.36 24.42 -3.47
N ASN A 246 -4.57 23.90 -3.66
CA ASN A 246 -4.81 22.64 -4.36
C ASN A 246 -6.09 22.73 -5.18
N LEU A 247 -6.09 22.05 -6.32
CA LEU A 247 -7.28 21.76 -7.10
C LEU A 247 -7.78 20.36 -6.72
N LYS A 248 -9.06 20.25 -6.37
CA LYS A 248 -9.73 18.97 -6.12
C LYS A 248 -10.65 18.66 -7.30
N ILE A 249 -10.39 17.56 -7.98
CA ILE A 249 -11.23 17.04 -9.06
C ILE A 249 -11.73 15.64 -8.68
N GLY A 250 -12.96 15.56 -8.19
CA GLY A 250 -13.50 14.31 -7.62
C GLY A 250 -12.64 13.84 -6.44
N ARG A 251 -12.04 12.65 -6.56
CA ARG A 251 -11.09 12.09 -5.57
C ARG A 251 -9.65 12.52 -5.80
N TYR A 252 -9.33 13.09 -6.97
CA TYR A 252 -7.98 13.52 -7.30
C TYR A 252 -7.70 14.92 -6.73
N LYS A 253 -6.52 15.12 -6.14
CA LYS A 253 -6.09 16.40 -5.59
C LYS A 253 -4.70 16.71 -6.14
N VAL A 254 -4.56 17.86 -6.78
CA VAL A 254 -3.29 18.31 -7.37
C VAL A 254 -2.87 19.65 -6.79
N ARG A 255 -1.57 19.81 -6.54
CA ARG A 255 -1.01 21.06 -6.01
C ARG A 255 -1.01 22.13 -7.08
N ILE A 256 -1.43 23.34 -6.72
CA ILE A 256 -1.33 24.52 -7.58
C ILE A 256 0.01 25.19 -7.33
N VAL A 257 0.72 25.49 -8.41
CA VAL A 257 1.90 26.37 -8.45
C VAL A 257 1.51 27.59 -9.27
N ARG A 258 2.00 28.77 -8.89
CA ARG A 258 1.77 30.03 -9.61
C ARG A 258 3.12 30.55 -10.07
N ARG A 259 3.17 31.13 -11.27
CA ARG A 259 4.34 31.90 -11.71
C ARG A 259 4.55 33.09 -10.77
N SER A 260 5.78 33.34 -10.35
CA SER A 260 6.15 34.64 -9.77
C SER A 260 5.99 35.71 -10.86
N LYS A 261 5.67 36.95 -10.49
CA LYS A 261 5.70 38.08 -11.44
C LYS A 261 7.12 38.31 -12.01
N ASP A 262 8.15 37.75 -11.38
CA ASP A 262 9.56 37.94 -11.72
C ASP A 262 10.18 36.81 -12.57
N ASP A 263 9.46 35.72 -12.82
CA ASP A 263 9.94 34.64 -13.70
C ASP A 263 9.61 34.99 -15.18
N ARG A 264 10.39 35.89 -15.78
CA ARG A 264 10.44 36.06 -17.24
C ARG A 264 11.71 35.40 -17.79
N PHE A 265 11.54 34.65 -18.87
CA PHE A 265 12.64 34.09 -19.68
C PHE A 265 13.59 35.19 -20.17
#